data_AF-A0A3C0VWM0-F1
#
_entry.id   AF-A0A3C0VWM0-F1
#
_cell.length_a   1.000
_cell.length_b   1.000
_cell.length_c   1.000
_cell.angle_alpha   90.00
_cell.angle_beta   90.00
_cell.angle_gamma   90.00
#
_symmetry.space_group_name_H-M   'P 1'
#
loop_
_entity.id
_entity.type
_entity.pdbx_description
1 polymer ?
#
loop_
_entity_poly.entity_id
_entity_poly.type
_entity_poly.pdbx_seq_one_letter_code
_entity_poly.pdbx_strand_id
1 'polypeptide(L)'
;VGVPIRKDPAWKDWSWFPHGGEKDFQLTKVLDVLEPLRRDITIYSGLSHPAVRRVHGHSNADQYLTGADTKGHGPYKNSISLDQIYADHIGDATRHASLVMSTNGGIGGPRGAQTQSFNREGRAIPAMNKPKQIFDLLFVADGKKAAGRLARSKSALDLL
;
A
#
# COMPACT_ATOMS: atom_id res chain seq x y z
N VAL A 1 22.12 -4.44 -1.50
CA VAL A 1 22.29 -5.05 -2.85
C VAL A 1 21.62 -4.13 -3.84
N GLY A 2 22.38 -3.47 -4.72
CA GLY A 2 21.84 -2.47 -5.65
C GLY A 2 21.81 -3.05 -7.06
N VAL A 3 20.72 -2.80 -7.79
CA VAL A 3 20.70 -2.96 -9.25
C VAL A 3 21.77 -2.02 -9.83
N PRO A 4 22.61 -2.46 -10.79
CA PRO A 4 23.61 -1.58 -11.38
C PRO A 4 22.96 -0.30 -11.89
N ILE A 5 23.57 0.85 -11.60
CA ILE A 5 23.09 2.15 -12.09
C ILE A 5 23.53 2.34 -13.54
N ARG A 6 22.86 3.22 -14.30
CA ARG A 6 23.16 3.44 -15.74
C ARG A 6 24.63 3.74 -16.08
N LYS A 7 25.41 4.26 -15.14
CA LYS A 7 26.84 4.57 -15.31
C LYS A 7 27.75 3.35 -15.10
N ASP A 8 27.24 2.28 -14.52
CA ASP A 8 27.97 1.04 -14.24
C ASP A 8 28.03 0.19 -15.52
N PRO A 9 29.21 -0.29 -15.96
CA PRO A 9 29.31 -1.22 -17.09
C PRO A 9 28.40 -2.45 -16.96
N ALA A 10 28.16 -2.92 -15.73
CA ALA A 10 27.27 -4.05 -15.46
C ALA A 10 25.79 -3.75 -15.75
N TRP A 11 25.38 -2.49 -15.91
CA TRP A 11 23.98 -2.13 -16.19
C TRP A 11 23.45 -2.71 -17.48
N LYS A 12 24.30 -2.83 -18.51
CA LYS A 12 23.88 -3.40 -19.80
C LYS A 12 23.41 -4.85 -19.63
N ASP A 13 24.16 -5.64 -18.89
CA ASP A 13 23.95 -7.09 -18.77
C ASP A 13 23.08 -7.45 -17.56
N TRP A 14 23.18 -6.70 -16.46
CA TRP A 14 22.67 -7.12 -15.14
C TRP A 14 21.62 -6.17 -14.55
N SER A 15 21.07 -5.25 -15.34
CA SER A 15 19.88 -4.50 -14.91
C SER A 15 18.67 -5.44 -14.80
N TRP A 16 17.80 -5.18 -13.81
CA TRP A 16 16.53 -5.90 -13.66
C TRP A 16 15.50 -5.55 -14.73
N PHE A 17 15.67 -4.41 -15.41
CA PHE A 17 14.77 -3.96 -16.45
C PHE A 17 15.44 -4.11 -17.82
N PRO A 18 14.67 -4.49 -18.86
CA PRO A 18 15.19 -4.56 -20.22
C PRO A 18 15.52 -3.17 -20.76
N HIS A 19 16.33 -3.13 -21.81
CA HIS A 19 16.66 -1.89 -22.55
C HIS A 19 15.75 -1.72 -23.76
N GLY A 20 15.80 -0.59 -24.46
CA GLY A 20 14.97 -0.37 -25.67
C GLY A 20 13.57 0.16 -25.36
N GLY A 21 12.65 0.01 -26.31
CA GLY A 21 11.28 0.52 -26.24
C GLY A 21 10.26 -0.53 -25.78
N GLU A 22 8.98 -0.15 -25.75
CA GLU A 22 7.90 -0.96 -25.17
C GLU A 22 7.67 -2.31 -25.86
N LYS A 23 7.97 -2.41 -27.16
CA LYS A 23 7.72 -3.62 -27.98
C LYS A 23 9.00 -4.29 -28.47
N ASP A 24 10.08 -3.52 -28.58
CA ASP A 24 11.39 -3.95 -29.06
C ASP A 24 12.43 -4.06 -27.93
N PHE A 25 11.96 -4.16 -26.67
CA PHE A 25 12.82 -4.21 -25.50
C PHE A 25 13.86 -5.34 -25.57
N GLN A 26 15.09 -5.13 -25.15
CA GLN A 26 16.13 -6.16 -25.11
C GLN A 26 16.23 -6.71 -23.69
N LEU A 27 15.92 -7.99 -23.52
CA LEU A 27 16.09 -8.68 -22.24
C LEU A 27 17.58 -8.64 -21.84
N THR A 28 17.84 -8.35 -20.57
CA THR A 28 19.18 -8.42 -19.97
C THR A 28 19.51 -9.87 -19.61
N LYS A 29 20.74 -10.16 -19.19
CA LYS A 29 21.12 -11.49 -18.68
C LYS A 29 20.36 -11.90 -17.42
N VAL A 30 19.71 -10.96 -16.74
CA VAL A 30 18.81 -11.27 -15.61
C VAL A 30 17.52 -11.93 -16.09
N LEU A 31 17.11 -11.64 -17.34
CA LEU A 31 15.81 -12.00 -17.89
C LEU A 31 15.91 -12.90 -19.13
N ASP A 32 17.12 -13.29 -19.56
CA ASP A 32 17.33 -14.02 -20.82
C ASP A 32 16.59 -15.37 -20.90
N VAL A 33 16.39 -16.01 -19.76
CA VAL A 33 15.56 -17.21 -19.60
C VAL A 33 14.10 -17.01 -20.07
N LEU A 34 13.63 -15.76 -20.18
CA LEU A 34 12.30 -15.40 -20.65
C LEU A 34 12.22 -15.15 -22.16
N GLU A 35 13.34 -15.20 -22.90
CA GLU A 35 13.35 -14.93 -24.35
C GLU A 35 12.36 -15.80 -25.15
N PRO A 36 12.18 -17.11 -24.86
CA PRO A 36 11.16 -17.92 -25.55
C PRO A 36 9.72 -17.40 -25.36
N LEU A 37 9.46 -16.65 -24.29
CA LEU A 37 8.16 -16.10 -23.93
C LEU A 37 8.06 -14.60 -24.22
N ARG A 38 9.01 -14.01 -24.96
CA ARG A 38 9.10 -12.57 -25.20
C ARG A 38 7.79 -11.95 -25.71
N ARG A 39 7.03 -12.67 -26.52
CA ARG A 39 5.73 -12.22 -27.08
C ARG A 39 4.56 -12.34 -26.10
N ASP A 40 4.75 -13.07 -25.00
CA ASP A 40 3.73 -13.42 -24.02
C ASP A 40 3.96 -12.74 -22.66
N ILE A 41 4.95 -11.85 -22.57
CA ILE A 41 5.27 -11.11 -21.34
C ILE A 41 5.10 -9.60 -21.52
N THR A 42 4.79 -8.92 -20.41
CA THR A 42 4.82 -7.47 -20.29
C THR A 42 5.59 -7.12 -19.02
N ILE A 43 6.59 -6.24 -19.16
CA ILE A 43 7.43 -5.83 -18.02
C ILE A 43 7.06 -4.40 -17.63
N TYR A 44 6.54 -4.24 -16.42
CA TYR A 44 6.27 -2.92 -15.84
C TYR A 44 7.48 -2.42 -15.07
N SER A 45 7.85 -1.15 -15.29
CA SER A 45 8.88 -0.45 -14.53
C SER A 45 8.32 0.81 -13.90
N GLY A 46 9.06 1.43 -12.98
CA GLY A 46 8.65 2.71 -12.38
C GLY A 46 7.58 2.61 -11.29
N LEU A 47 7.18 1.41 -10.86
CA LEU A 47 6.16 1.17 -9.82
C LEU A 47 6.61 1.51 -8.38
N SER A 48 7.63 2.35 -8.22
CA SER A 48 8.12 2.77 -6.90
C SER A 48 7.79 4.23 -6.63
N HIS A 49 7.34 4.50 -5.40
CA HIS A 49 7.09 5.86 -4.90
C HIS A 49 8.41 6.66 -4.87
N PRO A 50 8.60 7.68 -5.73
CA PRO A 50 9.90 8.36 -5.88
C PRO A 50 10.37 9.07 -4.61
N ALA A 51 9.43 9.67 -3.87
CA ALA A 51 9.70 10.43 -2.66
C ALA A 51 10.36 9.60 -1.56
N VAL A 52 10.09 8.29 -1.55
CA VAL A 52 10.44 7.40 -0.43
C VAL A 52 11.52 6.38 -0.78
N ARG A 53 12.12 6.47 -1.96
CA ARG A 53 13.30 5.66 -2.34
C ARG A 53 14.49 5.84 -1.39
N ARG A 54 14.49 6.92 -0.58
CA ARG A 54 15.50 7.26 0.42
C ARG A 54 15.13 6.79 1.84
N VAL A 55 13.93 6.26 2.04
CA VAL A 55 13.48 5.71 3.31
C VAL A 55 13.96 4.26 3.44
N HIS A 56 14.33 3.86 4.64
CA HIS A 56 14.83 2.51 4.90
C HIS A 56 13.83 1.45 4.45
N GLY A 57 14.30 0.38 3.79
CA GLY A 57 13.49 -0.67 3.18
C GLY A 57 12.40 -1.24 4.11
N HIS A 58 12.72 -1.40 5.39
CA HIS A 58 11.83 -1.96 6.41
C HIS A 58 10.88 -0.92 7.07
N SER A 59 10.92 0.33 6.63
CA SER A 59 10.18 1.47 7.20
C SER A 59 9.21 2.10 6.21
N ASN A 60 8.75 1.31 5.23
CA ASN A 60 8.02 1.79 4.06
C ASN A 60 6.54 1.39 4.02
N ALA A 61 6.02 0.69 5.03
CA ALA A 61 4.64 0.22 5.05
C ALA A 61 3.66 1.40 4.91
N ASP A 62 3.89 2.42 5.75
CA ASP A 62 3.12 3.67 5.90
C ASP A 62 2.73 4.37 4.60
N GLN A 63 3.53 4.23 3.55
CA GLN A 63 3.37 5.00 2.32
C GLN A 63 2.95 4.15 1.12
N TYR A 64 2.68 2.86 1.31
CA TYR A 64 2.38 1.95 0.22
C TYR A 64 1.16 2.41 -0.59
N LEU A 65 0.08 2.79 0.09
CA LEU A 65 -1.15 3.28 -0.55
C LEU A 65 -1.23 4.82 -0.64
N THR A 66 -0.31 5.56 -0.04
CA THR A 66 -0.38 7.03 0.00
C THR A 66 0.62 7.69 -0.96
N GLY A 67 1.77 7.05 -1.21
CA GLY A 67 2.89 7.64 -1.95
C GLY A 67 3.52 8.88 -1.30
N ALA A 68 3.15 9.21 -0.06
CA ALA A 68 3.59 10.42 0.62
C ALA A 68 5.09 10.40 0.94
N ASP A 69 5.73 11.58 0.92
CA ASP A 69 7.09 11.76 1.44
C ASP A 69 7.07 11.73 2.97
N THR A 70 7.10 10.54 3.55
CA THR A 70 7.15 10.33 5.00
C THR A 70 8.51 10.72 5.60
N LYS A 71 9.53 10.93 4.76
CA LYS A 71 10.95 11.09 5.11
C LYS A 71 11.51 9.88 5.87
N GLY A 72 12.83 9.71 5.86
CA GLY A 72 13.48 8.64 6.63
C GLY A 72 13.60 8.93 8.14
N HIS A 73 13.52 10.20 8.53
CA HIS A 73 13.78 10.70 9.88
C HIS A 73 13.11 12.07 10.08
N GLY A 74 13.04 12.52 11.34
CA GLY A 74 12.46 13.81 11.69
C GLY A 74 10.93 13.84 11.59
N PRO A 75 10.34 15.04 11.38
CA PRO A 75 8.89 15.21 11.34
C PRO A 75 8.25 14.24 10.35
N TYR A 76 7.20 13.55 10.82
CA TYR A 76 6.44 12.60 10.02
C TYR A 76 5.17 13.27 9.51
N LYS A 77 4.90 13.12 8.22
CA LYS A 77 3.66 13.55 7.57
C LYS A 77 3.29 12.51 6.51
N ASN A 78 2.00 12.19 6.43
CA ASN A 78 1.45 11.31 5.42
C ASN A 78 0.33 12.04 4.65
N SER A 79 -0.33 11.33 3.73
CA SER A 79 -1.50 11.80 2.98
C SER A 79 -2.60 10.73 2.99
N ILE A 80 -3.76 11.07 2.42
CA ILE A 80 -4.81 10.09 2.18
C ILE A 80 -4.27 8.90 1.38
N SER A 81 -4.72 7.70 1.74
CA SER A 81 -4.42 6.48 1.02
C SER A 81 -5.44 6.19 -0.09
N LEU A 82 -5.00 5.52 -1.14
CA LEU A 82 -5.82 5.19 -2.31
C LEU A 82 -7.11 4.43 -1.96
N ASP A 83 -7.05 3.52 -0.98
CA ASP A 83 -8.22 2.78 -0.50
C ASP A 83 -9.26 3.70 0.14
N GLN A 84 -8.84 4.78 0.80
CA GLN A 84 -9.74 5.75 1.40
C GLN A 84 -10.32 6.72 0.36
N ILE A 85 -9.53 7.07 -0.67
CA ILE A 85 -10.07 7.79 -1.85
C ILE A 85 -11.17 6.95 -2.51
N TYR A 86 -10.94 5.65 -2.65
CA TYR A 86 -11.92 4.74 -3.26
C TYR A 86 -13.14 4.54 -2.36
N ALA A 87 -12.94 4.38 -1.05
CA ALA A 87 -14.02 4.29 -0.07
C ALA A 87 -14.92 5.54 -0.10
N ASP A 88 -14.36 6.74 -0.22
CA ASP A 88 -15.13 7.98 -0.39
C ASP A 88 -15.97 7.98 -1.67
N HIS A 89 -15.52 7.29 -2.72
CA HIS A 89 -16.20 7.28 -4.02
C HIS A 89 -17.35 6.26 -4.08
N ILE A 90 -17.16 5.07 -3.51
CA ILE A 90 -18.11 3.94 -3.64
C ILE A 90 -18.77 3.54 -2.32
N GLY A 91 -18.43 4.19 -1.20
CA GLY A 91 -18.80 3.73 0.14
C GLY A 91 -20.31 3.61 0.36
N ASP A 92 -21.10 4.47 -0.26
CA ASP A 92 -22.57 4.43 -0.19
C ASP A 92 -23.18 3.24 -0.95
N ALA A 93 -22.41 2.64 -1.87
CA ALA A 93 -22.81 1.44 -2.61
C ALA A 93 -22.40 0.13 -1.92
N THR A 94 -21.73 0.18 -0.77
CA THR A 94 -21.28 -1.00 -0.03
C THR A 94 -21.85 -1.01 1.39
N ARG A 95 -22.00 -2.20 1.99
CA ARG A 95 -22.43 -2.32 3.39
C ARG A 95 -21.43 -1.69 4.37
N HIS A 96 -20.14 -1.80 4.04
CA HIS A 96 -19.04 -1.24 4.80
C HIS A 96 -18.16 -0.46 3.82
N ALA A 97 -18.10 0.86 3.97
CA ALA A 97 -17.34 1.73 3.07
C ALA A 97 -15.84 1.37 3.03
N SER A 98 -15.29 0.91 4.15
CA SER A 98 -13.90 0.45 4.26
C SER A 98 -13.76 -0.63 5.33
N LEU A 99 -12.92 -1.63 5.07
CA LEU A 99 -12.57 -2.70 6.01
C LEU A 99 -11.04 -2.73 6.19
N VAL A 100 -10.53 -1.89 7.10
CA VAL A 100 -9.10 -1.79 7.36
C VAL A 100 -8.63 -2.95 8.23
N MET A 101 -7.69 -3.76 7.73
CA MET A 101 -7.22 -4.98 8.39
C MET A 101 -5.70 -5.11 8.33
N SER A 102 -5.13 -5.77 9.34
CA SER A 102 -3.71 -6.15 9.36
C SER A 102 -3.48 -7.33 10.30
N THR A 103 -2.27 -7.90 10.28
CA THR A 103 -1.89 -8.99 11.19
C THR A 103 -1.72 -8.53 12.64
N ASN A 104 -1.21 -7.31 12.84
CA ASN A 104 -0.85 -6.81 14.16
C ASN A 104 -1.97 -5.96 14.81
N GLY A 105 -2.85 -5.38 13.99
CA GLY A 105 -3.95 -4.51 14.42
C GLY A 105 -3.48 -3.12 14.84
N GLY A 106 -4.43 -2.19 15.05
CA GLY A 106 -4.11 -0.82 15.43
C GLY A 106 -3.39 -0.03 14.35
N ILE A 107 -2.71 1.04 14.74
CA ILE A 107 -2.02 1.96 13.80
C ILE A 107 -0.51 1.73 13.72
N GLY A 108 0.11 1.14 14.75
CA GLY A 108 1.57 1.13 14.90
C GLY A 108 2.12 2.52 15.23
N GLY A 109 3.36 2.78 14.82
CA GLY A 109 4.01 4.09 14.96
C GLY A 109 4.52 4.62 13.61
N PRO A 110 4.90 5.90 13.51
CA PRO A 110 5.54 6.45 12.31
C PRO A 110 6.72 5.58 11.85
N ARG A 111 6.77 5.24 10.56
CA ARG A 111 7.80 4.39 9.92
C ARG A 111 7.84 2.95 10.42
N GLY A 112 6.73 2.53 11.04
CA GLY A 112 6.43 1.20 11.55
C GLY A 112 4.93 1.03 11.65
N ALA A 113 4.18 1.55 10.66
CA ALA A 113 2.73 1.48 10.66
C ALA A 113 2.27 0.02 10.60
N GLN A 114 1.20 -0.27 11.34
CA GLN A 114 0.52 -1.57 11.34
C GLN A 114 -0.79 -1.51 10.55
N THR A 115 -0.94 -0.49 9.71
CA THR A 115 -2.05 -0.22 8.82
C THR A 115 -1.53 0.41 7.53
N GLN A 116 -2.20 0.16 6.42
CA GLN A 116 -1.91 0.80 5.13
C GLN A 116 -2.88 1.93 4.81
N SER A 117 -3.89 2.14 5.65
CA SER A 117 -4.99 3.07 5.42
C SER A 117 -4.80 4.37 6.19
N PHE A 118 -4.88 5.50 5.50
CA PHE A 118 -4.68 6.84 6.03
C PHE A 118 -5.80 7.76 5.54
N ASN A 119 -6.37 8.55 6.45
CA ASN A 119 -7.48 9.45 6.15
C ASN A 119 -7.02 10.72 5.40
N ARG A 120 -7.95 11.64 5.09
CA ARG A 120 -7.67 12.92 4.39
C ARG A 120 -6.56 13.76 5.02
N GLU A 121 -6.43 13.72 6.34
CA GLU A 121 -5.41 14.46 7.09
C GLU A 121 -4.07 13.71 7.18
N GLY A 122 -3.95 12.54 6.56
CA GLY A 122 -2.76 11.69 6.64
C GLY A 122 -2.59 11.00 8.00
N ARG A 123 -3.68 10.82 8.76
CA ARG A 123 -3.69 10.07 10.02
C ARG A 123 -3.97 8.61 9.74
N ALA A 124 -3.19 7.73 10.38
CA ALA A 124 -3.34 6.28 10.27
C ALA A 124 -4.72 5.84 10.81
N ILE A 125 -5.40 4.98 10.06
CA ILE A 125 -6.67 4.39 10.46
C ILE A 125 -6.41 3.04 11.15
N PRO A 126 -6.89 2.82 12.39
CA PRO A 126 -6.63 1.59 13.12
C PRO A 126 -7.11 0.34 12.37
N ALA A 127 -6.21 -0.63 12.17
CA ALA A 127 -6.53 -1.88 11.52
C ALA A 127 -7.15 -2.91 12.48
N MET A 128 -8.09 -3.69 11.98
CA MET A 128 -8.62 -4.87 12.68
C MET A 128 -7.72 -6.09 12.48
N ASN A 129 -7.55 -6.90 13.52
CA ASN A 129 -6.76 -8.13 13.46
C ASN A 129 -7.38 -9.32 14.19
N LYS A 130 -8.64 -9.23 14.62
CA LYS A 130 -9.34 -10.30 15.35
C LYS A 130 -10.32 -11.00 14.40
N PRO A 131 -10.00 -12.19 13.86
CA PRO A 131 -10.83 -12.83 12.82
C PRO A 131 -12.28 -13.03 13.23
N LYS A 132 -12.55 -13.44 14.48
CA LYS A 132 -13.92 -13.55 14.97
C LYS A 132 -14.67 -12.21 14.95
N GLN A 133 -14.03 -11.13 15.37
CA GLN A 133 -14.67 -9.81 15.39
C GLN A 133 -14.97 -9.31 13.97
N ILE A 134 -14.08 -9.59 13.02
CA ILE A 134 -14.23 -9.28 11.60
C ILE A 134 -15.34 -10.13 10.97
N PHE A 135 -15.37 -11.44 11.25
CA PHE A 135 -16.44 -12.33 10.80
C PHE A 135 -17.80 -11.86 11.33
N ASP A 136 -17.88 -11.55 12.62
CA ASP A 136 -19.11 -11.05 13.24
C ASP A 136 -19.56 -9.72 12.59
N LEU A 137 -18.62 -8.84 12.21
CA LEU A 137 -18.91 -7.58 11.50
C LEU A 137 -19.46 -7.81 10.08
N LEU A 138 -18.93 -8.82 9.38
CA LEU A 138 -19.29 -9.10 7.98
C LEU A 138 -20.59 -9.90 7.86
N PHE A 139 -20.81 -10.87 8.74
CA PHE A 139 -21.80 -11.92 8.53
C PHE A 139 -22.87 -12.04 9.62
N VAL A 140 -22.63 -11.53 10.84
CA VAL A 140 -23.63 -11.65 11.91
C VAL A 140 -24.64 -10.52 11.79
N ALA A 141 -25.76 -10.83 11.13
CA ALA A 141 -26.93 -9.98 11.04
C ALA A 141 -27.68 -9.91 12.39
N ASP A 142 -27.97 -8.68 12.80
CA ASP A 142 -29.04 -8.24 13.71
C ASP A 142 -29.30 -8.98 15.03
N GLY A 143 -28.77 -8.38 16.09
CA GLY A 143 -29.46 -8.24 17.37
C GLY A 143 -29.15 -6.86 17.94
N LYS A 144 -29.89 -6.39 18.96
CA LYS A 144 -29.72 -5.06 19.63
C LYS A 144 -28.25 -4.66 19.95
N LYS A 145 -27.32 -5.62 19.99
CA LYS A 145 -25.88 -5.43 20.16
C LYS A 145 -25.14 -4.86 18.92
N ALA A 146 -25.64 -5.09 17.70
CA ALA A 146 -25.02 -4.62 16.45
C ALA A 146 -25.09 -3.09 16.31
N ALA A 147 -26.26 -2.49 16.56
CA ALA A 147 -26.43 -1.03 16.59
C ALA A 147 -25.50 -0.36 17.62
N GLY A 148 -25.38 -0.94 18.83
CA GLY A 148 -24.48 -0.43 19.86
C GLY A 148 -23.00 -0.62 19.54
N ARG A 149 -22.62 -1.54 18.63
CA ARG A 149 -21.24 -1.75 18.20
C ARG A 149 -20.87 -0.82 17.04
N LEU A 150 -21.80 -0.57 16.12
CA LEU A 150 -21.68 0.45 15.06
C LEU A 150 -21.60 1.87 15.64
N ALA A 151 -22.40 2.17 16.67
CA ALA A 151 -22.33 3.45 17.38
C ALA A 151 -21.00 3.66 18.13
N ARG A 152 -20.32 2.58 18.55
CA ARG A 152 -19.00 2.63 19.19
C ARG A 152 -17.84 2.64 18.22
N SER A 153 -18.06 2.26 16.96
CA SER A 153 -17.05 2.31 15.89
C SER A 153 -17.09 3.63 15.11
N LYS A 154 -18.13 4.45 15.27
CA LYS A 154 -18.06 5.87 14.89
C LYS A 154 -17.05 6.54 15.80
N SER A 155 -16.06 7.19 15.20
CA SER A 155 -15.00 7.87 15.92
C SER A 155 -15.59 8.96 16.81
N ALA A 156 -15.02 9.20 17.99
CA ALA A 156 -15.38 10.37 18.81
C ALA A 156 -15.12 11.71 18.08
N LEU A 157 -14.39 11.68 16.95
CA LEU A 157 -14.13 12.82 16.07
C LEU A 157 -15.16 12.98 14.95
N ASP A 158 -16.07 12.03 14.73
CA ASP A 158 -17.16 12.17 13.74
C ASP A 158 -18.33 13.04 14.26
N LEU A 159 -18.12 13.70 15.42
CA LEU A 159 -19.10 14.50 16.16
C LEU A 159 -18.62 15.96 16.36
N LEU A 160 -17.53 16.36 15.70
CA LEU A 160 -17.02 17.73 15.62
C LEU A 160 -17.00 18.18 14.16
#